data_AF-A0A3D2PVC9-F1
#
_entry.id   AF-A0A3D2PVC9-F1
#
_cell.length_a   1.000
_cell.length_b   1.000
_cell.length_c   1.000
_cell.angle_alpha   90.00
_cell.angle_beta   90.00
_cell.angle_gamma   90.00
#
_symmetry.space_group_name_H-M   'P 1'
#
loop_
_entity.id
_entity.type
_entity.pdbx_description
1 polymer ?
#
loop_
_entity_poly.entity_id
_entity_poly.type
_entity_poly.pdbx_seq_one_letter_code
_entity_poly.pdbx_strand_id
1 'polypeptide(L)'
;FNVFTIGSKKISVPLSVKEFQKIGFELKENALKESIEPHNDSAFPYYTMEDQYQGTVFITNNTDKKIKAKDGVIQIIVINNYGGEDITFVGGLRMGESTMEDVIDVLGSDYMSKGEYDKRVYMQWGYAEDTGTRIEMDFLDGKLDEVWIVNEEETK
;
A
#
# COMPACT_ATOMS: atom_id res chain seq x y z
N PHE A 1 9.55 6.92 -5.84
CA PHE A 1 9.65 6.29 -4.53
C PHE A 1 8.74 5.09 -4.60
N ASN A 2 9.27 3.94 -5.01
CA ASN A 2 8.39 2.79 -5.28
C ASN A 2 8.76 1.62 -4.36
N VAL A 3 9.89 1.70 -3.65
CA VAL A 3 10.39 0.63 -2.80
C VAL A 3 10.22 0.99 -1.32
N PHE A 4 9.37 0.24 -0.63
CA PHE A 4 9.07 0.39 0.79
C PHE A 4 9.56 -0.82 1.56
N THR A 5 9.73 -0.67 2.87
CA THR A 5 10.11 -1.78 3.74
C THR A 5 8.95 -2.10 4.66
N ILE A 6 8.57 -3.37 4.75
CA ILE A 6 7.66 -3.88 5.79
C ILE A 6 8.40 -5.02 6.46
N GLY A 7 8.64 -4.97 7.77
CA GLY A 7 9.37 -6.03 8.49
C GLY A 7 10.75 -6.37 7.87
N SER A 8 11.52 -5.35 7.46
CA SER A 8 12.81 -5.49 6.73
C SER A 8 12.72 -6.02 5.29
N LYS A 9 11.52 -6.21 4.74
CA LYS A 9 11.30 -6.70 3.37
C LYS A 9 11.02 -5.57 2.41
N LYS A 10 11.81 -5.46 1.34
CA LYS A 10 11.59 -4.48 0.27
C LYS A 10 10.41 -4.89 -0.62
N ILE A 11 9.48 -3.98 -0.84
CA ILE A 11 8.27 -4.18 -1.65
C ILE A 11 8.12 -3.00 -2.59
N SER A 12 7.74 -3.27 -3.83
CA SER A 12 7.39 -2.25 -4.83
C SER A 12 6.22 -2.72 -5.64
N VAL A 13 5.33 -1.79 -6.01
CA VAL A 13 4.28 -2.00 -7.00
C VAL A 13 4.72 -1.46 -8.37
N PRO A 14 4.27 -2.04 -9.50
CA PRO A 14 3.42 -3.23 -9.58
C PRO A 14 4.15 -4.50 -9.12
N LEU A 15 3.42 -5.45 -8.54
CA LEU A 15 3.97 -6.72 -8.03
C LEU A 15 3.05 -7.89 -8.34
N SER A 16 3.58 -9.07 -8.67
CA SER A 16 2.74 -10.27 -8.74
C SER A 16 2.35 -10.78 -7.35
N VAL A 17 1.16 -11.36 -7.21
CA VAL A 17 0.73 -12.01 -5.95
C VAL A 17 1.75 -13.06 -5.47
N LYS A 18 2.37 -13.78 -6.41
CA LYS A 18 3.40 -14.77 -6.12
C LYS A 18 4.67 -14.15 -5.52
N GLU A 19 5.09 -12.99 -6.00
CA GLU A 19 6.24 -12.29 -5.43
C GLU A 19 5.90 -11.72 -4.05
N PHE A 20 4.69 -11.18 -3.87
CA PHE A 20 4.21 -10.73 -2.57
C PHE A 20 4.25 -11.84 -1.52
N GLN A 21 3.81 -13.06 -1.90
CA GLN A 21 3.92 -14.26 -1.09
C GLN A 21 5.35 -14.69 -0.77
N LYS A 22 6.27 -14.60 -1.74
CA LYS A 22 7.69 -14.91 -1.50
C LYS A 22 8.36 -13.95 -0.53
N ILE A 23 7.87 -12.71 -0.45
CA ILE A 23 8.44 -11.67 0.40
C ILE A 23 8.00 -11.85 1.87
N GLY A 24 6.89 -12.55 2.12
CA GLY A 24 6.43 -12.94 3.46
C GLY A 24 5.00 -12.52 3.80
N PHE A 25 4.19 -12.15 2.80
CA PHE A 25 2.79 -11.76 3.00
C PHE A 25 1.83 -12.72 2.32
N GLU A 26 0.73 -13.08 2.96
CA GLU A 26 -0.23 -14.03 2.43
C GLU A 26 -1.61 -13.41 2.23
N LEU A 27 -2.31 -13.89 1.19
CA LEU A 27 -3.75 -13.76 1.06
C LEU A 27 -4.35 -15.12 1.41
N LYS A 28 -5.54 -15.11 2.01
CA LYS A 28 -6.25 -16.36 2.35
C LYS A 28 -6.62 -17.14 1.11
N GLU A 29 -6.70 -18.47 1.24
CA GLU A 29 -6.91 -19.38 0.10
C GLU A 29 -8.22 -19.09 -0.65
N ASN A 30 -9.27 -18.69 0.06
CA ASN A 30 -10.53 -18.26 -0.55
C ASN A 30 -10.34 -17.00 -1.41
N ALA A 31 -9.61 -15.98 -0.90
CA ALA A 31 -9.31 -14.76 -1.65
C ALA A 31 -8.57 -15.08 -2.96
N LEU A 32 -7.59 -16.00 -2.94
CA LEU A 32 -6.85 -16.41 -4.14
C LEU A 32 -7.73 -17.08 -5.22
N LYS A 33 -8.89 -17.62 -4.84
CA LYS A 33 -9.85 -18.28 -5.74
C LYS A 33 -10.94 -17.35 -6.25
N GLU A 34 -11.04 -16.14 -5.70
CA GLU A 34 -11.95 -15.13 -6.19
C GLU A 34 -11.53 -14.70 -7.60
N SER A 35 -12.53 -14.27 -8.37
CA SER A 35 -12.32 -13.90 -9.75
C SER A 35 -12.48 -12.41 -9.94
N ILE A 36 -11.64 -11.86 -10.80
CA ILE A 36 -11.64 -10.44 -11.15
C ILE A 36 -12.04 -10.33 -12.61
N GLU A 37 -13.04 -9.51 -12.90
CA GLU A 37 -13.51 -9.27 -14.26
C GLU A 37 -12.44 -8.58 -15.12
N PRO A 38 -12.50 -8.68 -16.46
CA PRO A 38 -11.59 -7.95 -17.35
C PRO A 38 -11.52 -6.46 -17.04
N HIS A 39 -10.31 -5.89 -17.06
CA HIS A 39 -10.05 -4.45 -16.88
C HIS A 39 -10.66 -3.89 -15.59
N ASN A 40 -10.62 -4.67 -14.52
CA ASN A 40 -11.17 -4.31 -13.21
C ASN A 40 -10.18 -4.70 -12.11
N ASP A 41 -10.36 -4.13 -10.93
CA ASP A 41 -9.62 -4.46 -9.72
C ASP A 41 -10.53 -5.01 -8.62
N SER A 42 -9.93 -5.61 -7.60
CA SER A 42 -10.61 -6.02 -6.39
C SER A 42 -9.67 -5.93 -5.20
N ALA A 43 -10.23 -5.58 -4.05
CA ALA A 43 -9.52 -5.42 -2.80
C ALA A 43 -9.50 -6.73 -2.01
N PHE A 44 -8.33 -7.11 -1.50
CA PHE A 44 -8.14 -8.33 -0.71
C PHE A 44 -7.33 -8.05 0.55
N PRO A 45 -7.76 -8.54 1.72
CA PRO A 45 -6.96 -8.44 2.93
C PRO A 45 -5.71 -9.32 2.80
N TYR A 46 -4.60 -8.84 3.34
CA TYR A 46 -3.37 -9.62 3.44
C TYR A 46 -2.81 -9.63 4.87
N TYR A 47 -2.00 -10.64 5.11
CA TYR A 47 -1.52 -11.01 6.43
C TYR A 47 -0.02 -11.29 6.39
N THR A 48 0.64 -11.27 7.54
CA THR A 48 1.97 -11.89 7.69
C THR A 48 1.85 -13.42 7.64
N MET A 49 2.99 -14.11 7.52
CA MET A 49 3.05 -15.58 7.64
C MET A 49 2.55 -16.11 9.01
N GLU A 50 2.41 -15.25 10.01
CA GLU A 50 1.90 -15.57 11.35
C GLU A 50 0.40 -15.27 11.50
N ASP A 51 -0.31 -15.08 10.37
CA ASP A 51 -1.75 -14.78 10.33
C ASP A 51 -2.13 -13.45 11.00
N GLN A 52 -1.25 -12.46 10.95
CA GLN A 52 -1.55 -11.12 11.44
C GLN A 52 -1.96 -10.20 10.30
N TYR A 53 -3.12 -9.56 10.42
CA TYR A 53 -3.62 -8.63 9.41
C TYR A 53 -2.70 -7.40 9.31
N GLN A 54 -2.33 -7.05 8.07
CA GLN A 54 -1.43 -5.93 7.79
C GLN A 54 -2.11 -4.84 6.95
N GLY A 55 -3.12 -5.19 6.18
CA GLY A 55 -3.83 -4.23 5.34
C GLY A 55 -4.53 -4.88 4.16
N THR A 56 -4.67 -4.11 3.09
CA THR A 56 -5.39 -4.50 1.87
C THR A 56 -4.47 -4.36 0.65
N VAL A 57 -4.52 -5.31 -0.27
CA VAL A 57 -3.96 -5.16 -1.62
C VAL A 57 -5.08 -5.02 -2.64
N PHE A 58 -4.88 -4.16 -3.63
CA PHE A 58 -5.73 -4.08 -4.80
C PHE A 58 -5.07 -4.82 -5.95
N ILE A 59 -5.74 -5.89 -6.38
CA ILE A 59 -5.26 -6.75 -7.46
C ILE A 59 -6.05 -6.39 -8.72
N THR A 60 -5.33 -6.00 -9.77
CA THR A 60 -5.88 -5.58 -11.05
C THR A 60 -5.78 -6.70 -12.08
N ASN A 61 -6.84 -6.85 -12.86
CA ASN A 61 -6.87 -7.67 -14.06
C ASN A 61 -6.70 -6.80 -15.31
N ASN A 62 -5.48 -6.74 -15.84
CA ASN A 62 -5.17 -6.00 -17.07
C ASN A 62 -5.46 -6.79 -18.36
N THR A 63 -6.22 -7.87 -18.28
CA THR A 63 -6.48 -8.78 -19.41
C THR A 63 -7.93 -8.72 -19.87
N ASP A 64 -8.17 -9.13 -21.12
CA ASP A 64 -9.53 -9.24 -21.68
C ASP A 64 -10.34 -10.44 -21.17
N LYS A 65 -9.79 -11.22 -20.24
CA LYS A 65 -10.43 -12.44 -19.71
C LYS A 65 -10.57 -12.34 -18.20
N LYS A 66 -11.61 -12.98 -17.68
CA LYS A 66 -11.77 -13.16 -16.24
C LYS A 66 -10.61 -13.99 -15.70
N ILE A 67 -9.92 -13.48 -14.68
CA ILE A 67 -8.80 -14.18 -14.03
C ILE A 67 -9.15 -14.57 -12.59
N LYS A 68 -8.26 -15.32 -11.95
CA LYS A 68 -8.26 -15.48 -10.50
C LYS A 68 -7.36 -14.44 -9.86
N ALA A 69 -7.66 -14.04 -8.63
CA ALA A 69 -6.87 -13.03 -7.90
C ALA A 69 -5.38 -13.37 -7.88
N LYS A 70 -5.03 -14.64 -7.66
CA LYS A 70 -3.62 -15.11 -7.67
C LYS A 70 -2.85 -14.85 -8.98
N ASP A 71 -3.57 -14.66 -10.08
CA ASP A 71 -3.01 -14.47 -11.42
C ASP A 71 -2.99 -12.98 -11.84
N GLY A 72 -3.49 -12.08 -10.97
CA GLY A 72 -3.50 -10.63 -11.20
C GLY A 72 -2.22 -9.93 -10.74
N VAL A 73 -2.23 -8.59 -10.88
CA VAL A 73 -1.12 -7.71 -10.52
C VAL A 73 -1.55 -6.81 -9.37
N ILE A 74 -0.78 -6.78 -8.29
CA ILE A 74 -0.98 -5.83 -7.20
C ILE A 74 -0.49 -4.47 -7.67
N GLN A 75 -1.41 -3.51 -7.76
CA GLN A 75 -1.13 -2.12 -8.13
C GLN A 75 -1.11 -1.20 -6.92
N ILE A 76 -1.88 -1.55 -5.89
CA ILE A 76 -2.00 -0.73 -4.67
C ILE A 76 -1.83 -1.64 -3.46
N ILE A 77 -1.02 -1.18 -2.50
CA ILE A 77 -0.87 -1.79 -1.18
C ILE A 77 -1.24 -0.74 -0.15
N VAL A 78 -2.22 -1.06 0.68
CA VAL A 78 -2.62 -0.27 1.84
C VAL A 78 -2.14 -0.99 3.09
N ILE A 79 -1.50 -0.26 3.99
CA ILE A 79 -0.89 -0.77 5.22
C ILE A 79 -1.55 -0.05 6.39
N ASN A 80 -2.11 -0.79 7.34
CA ASN A 80 -2.92 -0.21 8.42
C ASN A 80 -2.30 -0.49 9.79
N ASN A 81 -2.47 0.45 10.73
CA ASN A 81 -1.98 0.32 12.10
C ASN A 81 -2.80 -0.64 13.02
N TYR A 82 -3.49 -1.63 12.46
CA TYR A 82 -4.38 -2.51 13.25
C TYR A 82 -3.67 -3.72 13.90
N GLY A 83 -2.41 -4.01 13.53
CA GLY A 83 -1.75 -5.29 13.84
C GLY A 83 -0.70 -5.29 14.96
N GLY A 84 -0.27 -4.13 15.46
CA GLY A 84 0.74 -4.05 16.54
C GLY A 84 2.15 -4.53 16.16
N GLU A 85 2.41 -4.89 14.90
CA GLU A 85 3.77 -5.14 14.41
C GLU A 85 4.55 -3.84 14.24
N ASP A 86 5.88 -3.94 14.40
CA ASP A 86 6.81 -2.86 14.14
C ASP A 86 7.01 -2.68 12.63
N ILE A 87 6.08 -1.95 12.00
CA ILE A 87 6.15 -1.58 10.58
C ILE A 87 7.03 -0.33 10.46
N THR A 88 8.27 -0.53 10.01
CA THR A 88 9.23 0.54 9.75
C THR A 88 9.39 0.78 8.25
N PHE A 89 9.22 2.02 7.81
CA PHE A 89 9.41 2.46 6.44
C PHE A 89 10.77 3.13 6.22
N VAL A 90 10.97 3.64 5.00
CA VAL A 90 12.13 4.47 4.64
C VAL A 90 12.33 5.61 5.65
N GLY A 91 13.59 5.96 5.93
CA GLY A 91 13.92 7.02 6.89
C GLY A 91 13.62 6.70 8.36
N GLY A 92 13.16 5.49 8.68
CA GLY A 92 12.85 5.09 10.06
C GLY A 92 11.44 5.48 10.52
N LEU A 93 10.54 5.84 9.59
CA LEU A 93 9.14 6.11 9.90
C LEU A 93 8.45 4.84 10.44
N ARG A 94 7.53 5.01 11.38
CA ARG A 94 6.87 3.92 12.12
C ARG A 94 5.37 4.17 12.25
N MET A 95 4.56 3.13 12.01
CA MET A 95 3.12 3.18 12.26
C MET A 95 2.83 3.45 13.74
N GLY A 96 1.80 4.25 14.02
CA GLY A 96 1.37 4.64 15.37
C GLY A 96 2.30 5.60 16.11
N GLU A 97 3.52 5.85 15.59
CA GLU A 97 4.54 6.66 16.26
C GLU A 97 4.91 7.91 15.48
N SER A 98 5.13 7.78 14.17
CA SER A 98 5.56 8.90 13.32
C SER A 98 4.48 9.96 13.20
N THR A 99 4.93 11.20 13.25
CA THR A 99 4.12 12.41 13.05
C THR A 99 4.25 12.91 11.61
N MET A 100 3.43 13.90 11.26
CA MET A 100 3.55 14.60 9.99
C MET A 100 4.94 15.23 9.80
N GLU A 101 5.53 15.77 10.86
CA GLU A 101 6.87 16.38 10.80
C GLU A 101 7.93 15.34 10.45
N ASP A 102 7.87 14.15 11.09
CA ASP A 102 8.79 13.04 10.78
C ASP A 102 8.69 12.63 9.30
N VAL A 103 7.46 12.53 8.76
CA VAL A 103 7.24 12.16 7.36
C VAL A 103 7.77 13.23 6.40
N ILE A 104 7.56 14.52 6.70
CA ILE A 104 8.09 15.63 5.90
C ILE A 104 9.62 15.65 5.91
N ASP A 105 10.25 15.35 7.05
CA ASP A 105 11.71 15.27 7.14
C ASP A 105 12.29 14.14 6.27
N VAL A 106 11.54 13.05 6.07
CA VAL A 106 11.97 11.89 5.28
C VAL A 106 11.63 12.03 3.79
N LEU A 107 10.42 12.47 3.46
CA LEU A 107 9.90 12.51 2.09
C LEU A 107 10.06 13.88 1.42
N GLY A 108 10.31 14.94 2.19
CA GLY A 108 10.35 16.31 1.72
C GLY A 108 9.01 17.04 1.89
N SER A 109 9.07 18.37 1.79
CA SER A 109 7.91 19.26 1.93
C SER A 109 7.14 19.48 0.62
N ASP A 110 7.55 18.83 -0.48
CA ASP A 110 6.98 18.92 -1.83
C ASP A 110 5.86 17.90 -2.07
N TYR A 111 4.95 17.78 -1.11
CA TYR A 111 3.75 16.98 -1.26
C TYR A 111 2.79 17.60 -2.30
N MET A 112 2.09 16.75 -3.05
CA MET A 112 1.13 17.13 -4.08
C MET A 112 -0.20 17.61 -3.51
N SER A 113 -0.65 16.95 -2.43
CA SER A 113 -1.93 17.23 -1.80
C SER A 113 -1.85 17.02 -0.30
N LYS A 114 -2.69 17.76 0.41
CA LYS A 114 -2.92 17.62 1.85
C LYS A 114 -4.37 17.98 2.13
N GLY A 115 -5.03 17.20 2.97
CA GLY A 115 -6.31 17.57 3.51
C GLY A 115 -6.47 17.13 4.96
N GLU A 116 -7.37 17.81 5.65
CA GLU A 116 -7.60 17.64 7.07
C GLU A 116 -9.10 17.53 7.33
N TYR A 117 -9.50 16.53 8.09
CA TYR A 117 -10.88 16.33 8.50
C TYR A 117 -10.93 15.72 9.90
N ASP A 118 -11.48 16.46 10.85
CA ASP A 118 -11.51 16.09 12.27
C ASP A 118 -10.10 15.75 12.80
N LYS A 119 -9.88 14.53 13.24
CA LYS A 119 -8.59 14.02 13.75
C LYS A 119 -7.73 13.38 12.65
N ARG A 120 -8.18 13.42 11.40
CA ARG A 120 -7.50 12.83 10.25
C ARG A 120 -6.77 13.88 9.43
N VAL A 121 -5.54 13.59 9.09
CA VAL A 121 -4.76 14.35 8.10
C VAL A 121 -4.30 13.35 7.04
N TYR A 122 -4.50 13.66 5.77
CA TYR A 122 -3.92 12.88 4.67
C TYR A 122 -2.92 13.74 3.91
N MET A 123 -1.84 13.12 3.44
CA MET A 123 -0.82 13.77 2.62
C MET A 123 -0.35 12.84 1.51
N GLN A 124 -0.04 13.40 0.34
CA GLN A 124 0.35 12.63 -0.84
C GLN A 124 1.64 13.16 -1.46
N TRP A 125 2.56 12.26 -1.79
CA TRP A 125 3.76 12.56 -2.58
C TRP A 125 3.75 11.75 -3.87
N GLY A 126 4.04 12.40 -4.99
CA GLY A 126 4.18 11.75 -6.29
C GLY A 126 5.62 11.38 -6.59
N TYR A 127 5.81 10.49 -7.56
CA TYR A 127 7.11 10.29 -8.17
C TYR A 127 7.34 11.30 -9.30
N ALA A 128 8.43 12.05 -9.28
CA ALA A 128 8.64 13.17 -10.22
C ALA A 128 8.66 12.78 -11.71
N GLU A 129 8.85 11.50 -12.04
CA GLU A 129 8.97 11.01 -13.42
C GLU A 129 7.64 10.48 -14.01
N ASP A 130 6.60 10.27 -13.19
CA ASP A 130 5.29 9.79 -13.65
C ASP A 130 4.14 10.36 -12.79
N THR A 131 2.93 10.40 -13.35
CA THR A 131 1.76 10.95 -12.62
C THR A 131 0.96 9.88 -11.89
N GLY A 132 1.37 8.61 -11.96
CA GLY A 132 0.59 7.48 -11.46
C GLY A 132 1.13 6.83 -10.18
N THR A 133 2.43 6.96 -9.96
CA THR A 133 3.08 6.42 -8.77
C THR A 133 3.09 7.44 -7.66
N ARG A 134 2.53 7.06 -6.52
CA ARG A 134 2.45 7.94 -5.35
C ARG A 134 2.45 7.16 -4.04
N ILE A 135 2.80 7.87 -2.99
CA ILE A 135 2.56 7.44 -1.61
C ILE A 135 1.56 8.38 -0.96
N GLU A 136 0.56 7.81 -0.29
CA GLU A 136 -0.37 8.54 0.57
C GLU A 136 -0.13 8.12 2.01
N MET A 137 -0.09 9.11 2.91
CA MET A 137 0.14 8.94 4.34
C MET A 137 -1.03 9.54 5.08
N ASP A 138 -1.74 8.70 5.83
CA ASP A 138 -2.86 9.09 6.66
C ASP A 138 -2.44 9.08 8.12
N PHE A 139 -2.79 10.16 8.82
CA PHE A 139 -2.53 10.34 10.23
C PHE A 139 -3.86 10.38 10.97
N LEU A 140 -3.94 9.66 12.09
CA LEU A 140 -5.04 9.70 13.04
C LEU A 140 -4.50 10.19 14.38
N ASP A 141 -5.15 11.20 14.97
CA ASP A 141 -4.72 11.77 16.24
C ASP A 141 -3.23 12.20 16.24
N GLY A 142 -2.76 12.68 15.10
CA GLY A 142 -1.39 13.16 14.89
C GLY A 142 -0.34 12.07 14.67
N LYS A 143 -0.74 10.81 14.53
CA LYS A 143 0.14 9.65 14.34
C LYS A 143 -0.18 8.91 13.05
N LEU A 144 0.87 8.42 12.37
CA LEU A 144 0.74 7.66 11.13
C LEU A 144 -0.12 6.41 11.37
N ASP A 145 -1.22 6.30 10.65
CA ASP A 145 -2.28 5.30 10.88
C ASP A 145 -2.50 4.40 9.66
N GLU A 146 -2.34 4.95 8.46
CA GLU A 146 -2.47 4.21 7.21
C GLU A 146 -1.49 4.73 6.15
N VAL A 147 -0.97 3.83 5.33
CA VAL A 147 -0.04 4.14 4.24
C VAL A 147 -0.51 3.46 2.97
N TRP A 148 -0.66 4.23 1.90
CA TRP A 148 -1.00 3.74 0.57
C TRP A 148 0.22 3.84 -0.34
N ILE A 149 0.59 2.72 -0.94
CA ILE A 149 1.59 2.66 -2.00
C ILE A 149 0.84 2.38 -3.30
N VAL A 150 0.82 3.35 -4.19
CA VAL A 150 -0.02 3.32 -5.39
C VAL A 150 0.85 3.34 -6.65
N ASN A 151 0.55 2.45 -7.59
CA ASN A 151 1.00 2.49 -8.97
C ASN A 151 -0.23 2.39 -9.89
N GLU A 152 -0.86 3.53 -10.14
CA GLU A 152 -2.05 3.60 -10.97
C GLU A 152 -1.91 4.80 -11.91
N GLU A 153 -1.83 4.57 -13.21
CA GLU A 153 -1.97 5.68 -14.16
C GLU A 153 -3.37 6.27 -14.00
N GLU A 154 -3.49 7.57 -13.70
CA GLU A 154 -4.76 8.26 -13.83
C GLU A 154 -5.27 8.04 -15.26
N THR A 155 -6.33 7.23 -15.41
CA THR A 155 -7.01 7.07 -16.69
C THR A 155 -7.48 8.45 -17.13
N LYS A 156 -6.88 8.96 -18.21
CA LYS A 156 -7.31 10.20 -18.89
C LYS A 156 -8.67 10.05 -19.54
#